data_AF-A0A7S8EHQ3-F1
#
_entry.id   AF-A0A7S8EHQ3-F1
#
_cell.length_a   1.000
_cell.length_b   1.000
_cell.length_c   1.000
_cell.angle_alpha   90.00
_cell.angle_beta   90.00
_cell.angle_gamma   90.00
#
_symmetry.space_group_name_H-M   'P 1'
#
loop_
_entity.id
_entity.type
_entity.pdbx_description
1 polymer ?
#
loop_
_entity_poly.entity_id
_entity_poly.type
_entity_poly.pdbx_seq_one_letter_code
_entity_poly.pdbx_strand_id
1 'polypeptide(L)'
;MDIYLHGIETIESNSGPRPVEAIDTGIIGMVFTAPDADASLWPLNKCVAIHGYMGFPGGLGDNGTGPDHIKGIFDQATRASQTIVGVRVAEGATISETMANVMGNSLTKTGMNALRDAQSELGLKPKLLIAPGFTSIKPTDGVLSIAVGAGGTGYTTAPIVTFTNAVDDEGSGAEAVAIINSQTGVVSSIVVTNPGLNYGAAPTVVLTGGGGTGATATVTLGTVANPVAVALKILANRLRACFIVDGPNTTSAAAVAYRNDFASDRMLIVDPFVKVSRDGTIVSEPASARVAGLQARVDYDEGFWYSPSNHVVEGIVGTSRVVEHSLNDPSAESQYLNKNAVATIVRSPSGGFKLWGSRVPSGDSLKLFWSVRRAHDTIIESIERAHEPFIDKPFGVQILLDIAETVNAALRRWKALGATLGGKVWLDRGLNTPLTWAAGHIYISYDAEGPAPMEHITFVFNRNTGYYEELAEDALREIARLSGRVI
;
A
#
# COMPACT_ATOMS: atom_id res chain seq x y z
N MET A 1 21.09 -46.80 5.13
CA MET A 1 20.36 -48.06 4.92
C MET A 1 21.29 -48.92 4.09
N ASP A 2 22.01 -49.87 4.69
CA ASP A 2 22.91 -50.76 3.94
C ASP A 2 22.08 -51.87 3.31
N ILE A 3 21.61 -51.61 2.09
CA ILE A 3 20.95 -52.59 1.25
C ILE A 3 22.02 -53.04 0.25
N TYR A 4 22.48 -54.29 0.35
CA TYR A 4 23.41 -54.87 -0.62
C TYR A 4 22.68 -55.08 -1.95
N LEU A 5 23.07 -54.32 -2.98
CA LEU A 5 22.57 -54.45 -4.35
C LEU A 5 23.69 -54.93 -5.28
N HIS A 6 23.45 -56.01 -6.02
CA HIS A 6 24.31 -56.46 -7.12
C HIS A 6 23.67 -56.07 -8.46
N GLY A 7 23.84 -54.81 -8.86
CA GLY A 7 23.24 -54.22 -10.06
C GLY A 7 23.55 -52.72 -10.19
N ILE A 8 22.93 -52.04 -11.16
CA ILE A 8 23.01 -50.57 -11.31
C ILE A 8 21.72 -49.98 -10.77
N GLU A 9 21.81 -49.10 -9.79
CA GLU A 9 20.70 -48.30 -9.28
C GLU A 9 20.91 -46.84 -9.67
N THR A 10 19.83 -46.17 -10.07
CA THR A 10 19.81 -44.71 -10.21
C THR A 10 18.90 -44.18 -9.12
N ILE A 11 19.48 -43.46 -8.18
CA ILE A 11 18.74 -42.71 -7.17
C ILE A 11 18.63 -41.28 -7.68
N GLU A 12 17.40 -40.79 -7.86
CA GLU A 12 17.18 -39.40 -8.20
C GLU A 12 17.47 -38.53 -6.98
N SER A 13 18.60 -37.82 -7.01
CA SER A 13 18.94 -36.84 -5.98
C SER A 13 18.19 -35.54 -6.26
N ASN A 14 17.20 -35.25 -5.42
CA ASN A 14 16.40 -34.02 -5.48
C ASN A 14 16.97 -32.89 -4.61
N SER A 15 18.24 -32.97 -4.21
CA SER A 15 18.95 -31.90 -3.49
C SER A 15 19.61 -30.92 -4.45
N GLY A 16 19.42 -29.61 -4.23
CA GLY A 16 20.06 -28.56 -5.01
C GLY A 16 19.35 -27.22 -4.89
N PRO A 17 19.98 -26.15 -5.42
CA PRO A 17 19.39 -24.82 -5.47
C PRO A 17 18.10 -24.82 -6.30
N ARG A 18 17.15 -23.97 -5.94
CA ARG A 18 15.85 -23.86 -6.59
C ARG A 18 15.68 -22.50 -7.27
N PRO A 19 14.95 -22.40 -8.39
CA PRO A 19 14.65 -21.12 -8.98
C PRO A 19 13.69 -20.35 -8.06
N VAL A 20 13.99 -19.07 -7.82
CA VAL A 20 13.05 -18.16 -7.17
C VAL A 20 12.21 -17.50 -8.26
N GLU A 21 10.90 -17.67 -8.15
CA GLU A 21 9.93 -16.98 -8.98
C GLU A 21 9.35 -15.79 -8.22
N ALA A 22 9.10 -14.70 -8.95
CA ALA A 22 8.41 -13.56 -8.37
C ALA A 22 6.99 -13.97 -7.97
N ILE A 23 6.55 -13.58 -6.78
CA ILE A 23 5.15 -13.70 -6.39
C ILE A 23 4.25 -12.86 -7.31
N ASP A 24 2.97 -13.23 -7.39
CA ASP A 24 1.98 -12.40 -8.09
C ASP A 24 1.75 -11.10 -7.31
N THR A 25 2.10 -9.97 -7.92
CA THR A 25 2.01 -8.63 -7.34
C THR A 25 0.72 -7.90 -7.72
N GLY A 26 -0.03 -8.45 -8.68
CA GLY A 26 -1.22 -7.85 -9.28
C GLY A 26 -2.54 -8.29 -8.64
N ILE A 27 -2.52 -9.07 -7.56
CA ILE A 27 -3.73 -9.52 -6.84
C ILE A 27 -4.31 -8.35 -6.04
N ILE A 28 -5.50 -7.90 -6.41
CA ILE A 28 -6.20 -6.77 -5.80
C ILE A 28 -7.22 -7.30 -4.78
N GLY A 29 -7.07 -6.97 -3.50
CA GLY A 29 -8.06 -7.20 -2.46
C GLY A 29 -8.98 -5.99 -2.33
N MET A 30 -10.28 -6.18 -2.55
CA MET A 30 -11.26 -5.10 -2.53
C MET A 30 -12.43 -5.43 -1.62
N VAL A 31 -12.87 -4.43 -0.85
CA VAL A 31 -14.10 -4.49 -0.05
C VAL A 31 -15.12 -3.52 -0.61
N PHE A 32 -16.37 -3.96 -0.78
CA PHE A 32 -17.41 -3.18 -1.45
C PHE A 32 -18.84 -3.56 -0.99
N THR A 33 -19.82 -2.72 -1.31
CA THR A 33 -21.25 -3.04 -1.16
C THR A 33 -21.84 -3.48 -2.49
N ALA A 34 -22.78 -4.41 -2.43
CA ALA A 34 -23.57 -4.85 -3.58
C ALA A 34 -24.90 -5.40 -3.05
N PRO A 35 -25.91 -4.58 -2.76
CA PRO A 35 -27.16 -5.02 -2.13
C PRO A 35 -27.89 -6.08 -2.97
N ASP A 36 -27.84 -5.97 -4.29
CA ASP A 36 -28.56 -6.86 -5.22
C ASP A 36 -27.82 -8.17 -5.54
N ALA A 37 -26.62 -8.37 -4.99
CA ALA A 37 -25.86 -9.56 -5.35
C ALA A 37 -26.51 -10.85 -4.81
N ASP A 38 -26.48 -11.91 -5.61
CA ASP A 38 -26.89 -13.26 -5.22
C ASP A 38 -26.04 -13.73 -4.04
N ALA A 39 -26.69 -14.01 -2.91
CA ALA A 39 -26.01 -14.40 -1.68
C ALA A 39 -25.27 -15.74 -1.77
N SER A 40 -25.61 -16.60 -2.74
CA SER A 40 -24.91 -17.87 -2.96
C SER A 40 -23.57 -17.69 -3.68
N LEU A 41 -23.52 -16.75 -4.64
CA LEU A 41 -22.33 -16.43 -5.41
C LEU A 41 -21.45 -15.39 -4.69
N TRP A 42 -22.11 -14.45 -3.99
CA TRP A 42 -21.49 -13.36 -3.25
C TRP A 42 -21.95 -13.37 -1.79
N PRO A 43 -21.53 -14.37 -1.01
CA PRO A 43 -21.80 -14.41 0.42
C PRO A 43 -21.16 -13.22 1.13
N LEU A 44 -21.88 -12.66 2.11
CA LEU A 44 -21.36 -11.56 2.92
C LEU A 44 -20.12 -11.98 3.68
N ASN A 45 -19.13 -11.08 3.76
CA ASN A 45 -17.90 -11.24 4.54
C ASN A 45 -17.05 -12.46 4.14
N LYS A 46 -17.14 -12.90 2.88
CA LYS A 46 -16.35 -14.00 2.33
C LYS A 46 -15.58 -13.57 1.10
N CYS A 47 -14.41 -14.18 0.92
CA CYS A 47 -13.54 -13.90 -0.22
C CYS A 47 -14.10 -14.61 -1.46
N VAL A 48 -14.28 -13.84 -2.54
CA VAL A 48 -14.66 -14.35 -3.85
C VAL A 48 -13.58 -13.94 -4.85
N ALA A 49 -12.99 -14.91 -5.54
CA ALA A 49 -12.01 -14.65 -6.59
C ALA A 49 -12.70 -14.26 -7.90
N ILE A 50 -12.14 -13.28 -8.59
CA ILE A 50 -12.50 -12.89 -9.95
C ILE A 50 -11.23 -12.99 -10.80
N HIS A 51 -11.25 -13.88 -11.78
CA HIS A 51 -10.14 -14.12 -12.68
C HIS A 51 -10.41 -13.48 -14.04
N GLY A 52 -10.05 -12.20 -14.18
CA GLY A 52 -10.36 -11.44 -15.38
C GLY A 52 -11.86 -11.31 -15.67
N TYR A 53 -12.18 -10.89 -16.89
CA TYR A 53 -13.55 -10.63 -17.30
C TYR A 53 -14.39 -11.92 -17.43
N MET A 54 -13.81 -13.00 -17.95
CA MET A 54 -14.50 -14.28 -18.15
C MET A 54 -14.67 -15.10 -16.86
N GLY A 55 -13.84 -14.85 -15.85
CA GLY A 55 -13.93 -15.49 -14.54
C GLY A 55 -14.85 -14.76 -13.56
N PHE A 56 -15.73 -13.87 -14.05
CA PHE A 56 -16.69 -13.17 -13.22
C PHE A 56 -17.84 -14.10 -12.81
N PRO A 57 -18.12 -14.29 -11.50
CA PRO A 57 -19.15 -15.21 -11.02
C PRO A 57 -20.59 -14.91 -11.49
N GLY A 58 -20.83 -13.74 -12.09
CA GLY A 58 -22.18 -13.25 -12.37
C GLY A 58 -22.91 -12.84 -11.09
N GLY A 59 -24.18 -12.44 -11.20
CA GLY A 59 -25.06 -12.24 -10.04
C GLY A 59 -24.61 -11.19 -9.02
N LEU A 60 -23.78 -10.20 -9.41
CA LEU A 60 -23.39 -9.11 -8.51
C LEU A 60 -24.48 -8.02 -8.38
N GLY A 61 -25.37 -7.94 -9.37
CA GLY A 61 -26.35 -6.86 -9.49
C GLY A 61 -25.72 -5.54 -9.94
N ASP A 62 -26.56 -4.51 -10.07
CA ASP A 62 -26.17 -3.21 -10.63
C ASP A 62 -26.05 -2.11 -9.55
N ASN A 63 -26.66 -2.30 -8.36
CA ASN A 63 -26.58 -1.35 -7.25
C ASN A 63 -25.39 -1.62 -6.31
N GLY A 64 -25.02 -0.59 -5.55
CA GLY A 64 -23.88 -0.60 -4.62
C GLY A 64 -22.61 -0.05 -5.26
N THR A 65 -21.46 -0.29 -4.61
CA THR A 65 -20.16 0.20 -5.08
C THR A 65 -19.35 -0.83 -5.87
N GLY A 66 -19.61 -2.12 -5.67
CA GLY A 66 -18.86 -3.22 -6.27
C GLY A 66 -18.82 -3.23 -7.80
N PRO A 67 -19.97 -3.18 -8.49
CA PRO A 67 -20.03 -3.30 -9.95
C PRO A 67 -19.17 -2.26 -10.68
N ASP A 68 -19.29 -1.00 -10.31
CA ASP A 68 -18.54 0.11 -10.92
C ASP A 68 -17.04 0.01 -10.67
N HIS A 69 -16.64 -0.37 -9.46
CA HIS A 69 -15.22 -0.45 -9.09
C HIS A 69 -14.53 -1.64 -9.76
N ILE A 70 -15.20 -2.79 -9.86
CA ILE A 70 -14.70 -3.95 -10.61
C ILE A 70 -14.52 -3.58 -12.08
N LYS A 71 -15.50 -2.90 -12.68
CA LYS A 71 -15.38 -2.38 -14.05
C LYS A 71 -14.21 -1.40 -14.17
N GLY A 72 -14.02 -0.51 -13.20
CA GLY A 72 -12.90 0.44 -13.17
C GLY A 72 -11.53 -0.25 -13.16
N ILE A 73 -11.37 -1.35 -12.42
CA ILE A 73 -10.16 -2.17 -12.44
C ILE A 73 -9.96 -2.79 -13.83
N PHE A 74 -11.00 -3.41 -14.39
CA PHE A 74 -10.92 -4.08 -15.69
C PHE A 74 -10.79 -3.14 -16.88
N ASP A 75 -11.22 -1.89 -16.77
CA ASP A 75 -10.94 -0.88 -17.80
C ASP A 75 -9.42 -0.65 -17.97
N GLN A 76 -8.59 -1.01 -16.98
CA GLN A 76 -7.12 -0.99 -17.09
C GLN A 76 -6.53 -2.29 -17.66
N ALA A 77 -7.34 -3.32 -17.89
CA ALA A 77 -6.88 -4.57 -18.48
C ALA A 77 -6.35 -4.33 -19.90
N THR A 78 -5.13 -4.79 -20.17
CA THR A 78 -4.57 -4.82 -21.52
C THR A 78 -4.42 -6.26 -21.97
N ARG A 79 -3.21 -6.82 -21.87
CA ARG A 79 -2.87 -8.18 -22.32
C ARG A 79 -3.02 -9.22 -21.21
N ALA A 80 -2.94 -8.80 -19.96
CA ALA A 80 -3.18 -9.65 -18.80
C ALA A 80 -4.48 -9.24 -18.10
N SER A 81 -5.25 -10.25 -17.71
CA SER A 81 -6.43 -10.07 -16.87
C SER A 81 -6.01 -9.82 -15.42
N GLN A 82 -6.56 -8.78 -14.79
CA GLN A 82 -6.38 -8.57 -13.35
C GLN A 82 -7.09 -9.65 -12.53
N THR A 83 -6.49 -10.02 -11.40
CA THR A 83 -7.09 -10.91 -10.41
C THR A 83 -7.61 -10.06 -9.24
N ILE A 84 -8.89 -10.21 -8.92
CA ILE A 84 -9.52 -9.50 -7.80
C ILE A 84 -9.97 -10.52 -6.76
N VAL A 85 -9.68 -10.26 -5.50
CA VAL A 85 -10.31 -10.92 -4.35
C VAL A 85 -11.29 -9.93 -3.75
N GLY A 86 -12.58 -10.13 -4.06
CA GLY A 86 -13.67 -9.29 -3.60
C GLY A 86 -14.26 -9.78 -2.29
N VAL A 87 -14.55 -8.86 -1.37
CA VAL A 87 -15.35 -9.13 -0.17
C VAL A 87 -16.55 -8.20 -0.17
N ARG A 88 -17.74 -8.79 -0.32
CA ARG A 88 -19.01 -8.07 -0.21
C ARG A 88 -19.35 -7.85 1.26
N VAL A 89 -19.72 -6.63 1.62
CA VAL A 89 -20.26 -6.28 2.93
C VAL A 89 -21.69 -5.76 2.82
N ALA A 90 -22.42 -5.80 3.93
CA ALA A 90 -23.78 -5.27 3.99
C ALA A 90 -23.74 -3.73 3.92
N GLU A 91 -24.62 -3.16 3.12
CA GLU A 91 -24.87 -1.72 3.09
C GLU A 91 -25.73 -1.34 4.29
N GLY A 92 -25.26 -0.37 5.08
CA GLY A 92 -26.01 0.19 6.20
C GLY A 92 -26.99 1.27 5.76
N ALA A 93 -27.87 1.69 6.66
CA ALA A 93 -28.76 2.83 6.42
C ALA A 93 -27.99 4.16 6.34
N THR A 94 -26.80 4.22 6.97
CA THR A 94 -25.89 5.36 6.90
C THR A 94 -24.54 4.97 6.31
N ILE A 95 -23.80 5.96 5.82
CA ILE A 95 -22.41 5.76 5.35
C ILE A 95 -21.51 5.23 6.46
N SER A 96 -21.74 5.64 7.70
CA SER A 96 -20.95 5.23 8.84
C SER A 96 -21.20 3.77 9.24
N GLU A 97 -22.46 3.33 9.23
CA GLU A 97 -22.78 1.91 9.41
C GLU A 97 -22.14 1.06 8.31
N THR A 98 -22.18 1.55 7.07
CA THR A 98 -21.51 0.89 5.94
C THR A 98 -20.00 0.83 6.16
N MET A 99 -19.36 1.92 6.61
CA MET A 99 -17.93 1.94 6.93
C MET A 99 -17.57 1.00 8.08
N ALA A 100 -18.43 0.87 9.09
CA ALA A 100 -18.27 -0.12 10.16
C ALA A 100 -18.31 -1.56 9.61
N ASN A 101 -19.23 -1.85 8.69
CA ASN A 101 -19.29 -3.15 8.01
C ASN A 101 -18.06 -3.39 7.11
N VAL A 102 -17.55 -2.37 6.42
CA VAL A 102 -16.32 -2.43 5.60
C VAL A 102 -15.10 -2.76 6.46
N MET A 103 -14.94 -2.13 7.63
CA MET A 103 -13.87 -2.47 8.58
C MET A 103 -14.05 -3.88 9.13
N GLY A 104 -15.29 -4.23 9.50
CA GLY A 104 -15.64 -5.49 10.12
C GLY A 104 -14.86 -5.76 11.40
N ASN A 105 -14.75 -7.03 11.77
CA ASN A 105 -14.15 -7.47 13.02
C ASN A 105 -12.99 -8.45 12.77
N SER A 106 -11.87 -8.24 13.47
CA SER A 106 -10.63 -9.01 13.29
C SER A 106 -10.69 -10.45 13.81
N LEU A 107 -11.54 -10.71 14.82
CA LEU A 107 -11.72 -12.05 15.42
C LEU A 107 -12.61 -12.92 14.55
N THR A 108 -13.77 -12.39 14.14
CA THR A 108 -14.72 -13.10 13.26
C THR A 108 -14.32 -13.02 11.79
N LYS A 109 -13.27 -12.24 11.46
CA LYS A 109 -12.75 -12.00 10.11
C LYS A 109 -13.84 -11.53 9.13
N THR A 110 -14.59 -10.51 9.53
CA THR A 110 -15.59 -9.87 8.67
C THR A 110 -15.05 -8.59 8.03
N GLY A 111 -15.76 -8.06 7.02
CA GLY A 111 -15.31 -6.90 6.26
C GLY A 111 -13.94 -7.14 5.62
N MET A 112 -13.09 -6.13 5.66
CA MET A 112 -11.72 -6.23 5.15
C MET A 112 -10.87 -7.30 5.84
N ASN A 113 -11.19 -7.68 7.08
CA ASN A 113 -10.45 -8.73 7.78
C ASN A 113 -10.66 -10.11 7.15
N ALA A 114 -11.72 -10.30 6.35
CA ALA A 114 -11.93 -11.52 5.58
C ALA A 114 -10.82 -11.76 4.54
N LEU A 115 -10.19 -10.71 4.01
CA LEU A 115 -9.08 -10.80 3.04
C LEU A 115 -7.86 -11.56 3.57
N ARG A 116 -7.77 -11.76 4.90
CA ARG A 116 -6.73 -12.59 5.53
C ARG A 116 -6.87 -14.06 5.17
N ASP A 117 -8.07 -14.52 4.85
CA ASP A 117 -8.35 -15.91 4.53
C ASP A 117 -8.20 -16.22 3.04
N ALA A 118 -8.03 -15.20 2.19
CA ALA A 118 -7.86 -15.35 0.75
C ALA A 118 -6.74 -16.34 0.36
N GLN A 119 -5.60 -16.32 1.06
CA GLN A 119 -4.50 -17.24 0.76
C GLN A 119 -4.86 -18.70 1.10
N SER A 120 -5.62 -18.92 2.18
CA SER A 120 -5.96 -20.28 2.64
C SER A 120 -7.18 -20.85 1.90
N GLU A 121 -8.16 -20.00 1.59
CA GLU A 121 -9.40 -20.42 0.91
C GLU A 121 -9.23 -20.46 -0.61
N LEU A 122 -8.46 -19.53 -1.20
CA LEU A 122 -8.39 -19.33 -2.66
C LEU A 122 -6.97 -19.51 -3.23
N GLY A 123 -5.94 -19.66 -2.39
CA GLY A 123 -4.55 -19.70 -2.85
C GLY A 123 -4.03 -18.34 -3.37
N LEU A 124 -4.77 -17.25 -3.12
CA LEU A 124 -4.47 -15.91 -3.62
C LEU A 124 -4.15 -14.99 -2.44
N LYS A 125 -2.98 -14.35 -2.45
CA LYS A 125 -2.60 -13.36 -1.45
C LYS A 125 -2.67 -11.95 -2.02
N PRO A 126 -3.66 -11.13 -1.62
CA PRO A 126 -3.75 -9.75 -2.07
C PRO A 126 -2.47 -8.93 -1.79
N LYS A 127 -2.03 -8.16 -2.79
CA LYS A 127 -0.86 -7.26 -2.73
C LYS A 127 -1.20 -5.79 -2.88
N LEU A 128 -2.39 -5.51 -3.39
CA LEU A 128 -2.98 -4.19 -3.47
C LEU A 128 -4.33 -4.22 -2.75
N LEU A 129 -4.47 -3.46 -1.67
CA LEU A 129 -5.73 -3.37 -0.90
C LEU A 129 -6.44 -2.06 -1.19
N ILE A 130 -7.74 -2.12 -1.43
CA ILE A 130 -8.59 -0.96 -1.70
C ILE A 130 -9.96 -1.09 -1.03
N ALA A 131 -10.55 0.04 -0.66
CA ALA A 131 -11.94 0.16 -0.24
C ALA A 131 -12.54 1.43 -0.88
N PRO A 132 -12.72 1.43 -2.21
CA PRO A 132 -13.03 2.64 -2.95
C PRO A 132 -14.35 3.26 -2.47
N GLY A 133 -14.37 4.59 -2.31
CA GLY A 133 -15.53 5.32 -1.81
C GLY A 133 -15.68 5.38 -0.29
N PHE A 134 -14.94 4.56 0.46
CA PHE A 134 -15.01 4.52 1.93
C PHE A 134 -13.79 5.15 2.62
N THR A 135 -12.77 5.55 1.88
CA THR A 135 -11.52 6.11 2.43
C THR A 135 -11.46 7.64 2.38
N SER A 136 -12.26 8.30 1.53
CA SER A 136 -12.14 9.73 1.25
C SER A 136 -12.70 10.65 2.35
N ILE A 137 -13.56 10.12 3.22
CA ILE A 137 -14.31 10.90 4.21
C ILE A 137 -13.51 11.01 5.51
N LYS A 138 -13.34 12.23 6.05
CA LYS A 138 -12.88 12.46 7.43
C LYS A 138 -14.10 12.58 8.35
N PRO A 139 -14.35 11.63 9.25
CA PRO A 139 -15.45 11.72 10.20
C PRO A 139 -15.26 12.95 11.10
N THR A 140 -16.33 13.70 11.36
CA THR A 140 -16.32 14.92 12.19
C THR A 140 -16.75 14.69 13.64
N ASP A 141 -17.13 13.45 13.93
CA ASP A 141 -17.85 12.95 15.10
C ASP A 141 -17.05 11.85 15.83
N GLY A 142 -15.75 11.74 15.58
CA GLY A 142 -14.87 10.82 16.29
C GLY A 142 -14.37 11.41 17.61
N VAL A 143 -13.94 10.54 18.53
CA VAL A 143 -13.23 10.93 19.77
C VAL A 143 -11.88 11.54 19.39
N LEU A 144 -11.80 12.88 19.37
CA LEU A 144 -10.60 13.62 18.98
C LEU A 144 -9.55 13.62 20.10
N SER A 145 -9.98 13.85 21.34
CA SER A 145 -9.08 13.88 22.49
C SER A 145 -9.80 13.52 23.79
N ILE A 146 -9.01 13.09 24.76
CA ILE A 146 -9.49 12.75 26.10
C ILE A 146 -8.66 13.54 27.10
N ALA A 147 -9.29 14.51 27.74
CA ALA A 147 -8.67 15.30 28.79
C ALA A 147 -8.86 14.60 30.14
N VAL A 148 -7.77 14.35 30.87
CA VAL A 148 -7.85 13.88 32.25
C VAL A 148 -8.34 15.05 33.12
N GLY A 149 -9.47 14.88 33.78
CA GLY A 149 -10.02 15.86 34.72
C GLY A 149 -9.28 15.78 36.06
N ALA A 150 -9.54 14.73 36.83
CA ALA A 150 -8.75 14.36 38.00
C ALA A 150 -7.89 13.15 37.65
N GLY A 151 -6.59 13.17 37.98
CA GLY A 151 -5.68 12.03 37.74
C GLY A 151 -5.86 10.87 38.72
N GLY A 152 -6.69 11.04 39.75
CA GLY A 152 -6.88 10.10 40.85
C GLY A 152 -5.60 9.86 41.65
N THR A 153 -5.59 8.80 42.47
CA THR A 153 -4.44 8.39 43.30
C THR A 153 -4.34 6.87 43.39
N GLY A 154 -3.12 6.37 43.66
CA GLY A 154 -2.86 4.97 43.98
C GLY A 154 -2.70 4.01 42.79
N TYR A 155 -2.61 4.51 41.55
CA TYR A 155 -2.42 3.65 40.38
C TYR A 155 -0.99 3.07 40.33
N THR A 156 -0.89 1.74 40.29
CA THR A 156 0.38 0.99 40.17
C THR A 156 0.58 0.39 38.78
N THR A 157 -0.52 0.21 38.05
CA THR A 157 -0.56 -0.16 36.62
C THR A 157 -1.57 0.73 35.91
N ALA A 158 -1.46 0.85 34.58
CA ALA A 158 -2.39 1.67 33.80
C ALA A 158 -3.83 1.11 33.91
N PRO A 159 -4.84 1.93 34.24
CA PRO A 159 -6.23 1.50 34.21
C PRO A 159 -6.69 1.24 32.77
N ILE A 160 -7.65 0.32 32.62
CA ILE A 160 -8.32 0.04 31.36
C ILE A 160 -9.30 1.18 31.08
N VAL A 161 -9.23 1.74 29.86
CA VAL A 161 -10.14 2.78 29.39
C VAL A 161 -11.29 2.14 28.65
N THR A 162 -12.52 2.40 29.10
CA THR A 162 -13.74 1.95 28.43
C THR A 162 -14.64 3.13 28.14
N PHE A 163 -15.37 3.07 27.03
CA PHE A 163 -16.31 4.12 26.62
C PHE A 163 -17.73 3.62 26.84
N THR A 164 -18.57 4.49 27.38
CA THR A 164 -20.01 4.29 27.49
C THR A 164 -20.70 5.40 26.71
N ASN A 165 -21.50 5.02 25.71
CA ASN A 165 -22.25 5.97 24.89
C ASN A 165 -23.30 6.72 25.71
N ALA A 166 -23.72 7.88 25.21
CA ALA A 166 -24.94 8.51 25.66
C ALA A 166 -26.16 7.64 25.29
N VAL A 167 -27.29 7.90 25.96
CA VAL A 167 -28.57 7.24 25.63
C VAL A 167 -28.94 7.60 24.19
N ASP A 168 -29.36 6.60 23.41
CA ASP A 168 -29.74 6.71 21.99
C ASP A 168 -28.59 7.15 21.04
N ASP A 169 -27.33 7.02 21.48
CA ASP A 169 -26.15 7.31 20.66
C ASP A 169 -25.58 6.03 20.01
N GLU A 170 -25.43 6.05 18.70
CA GLU A 170 -24.96 4.93 17.86
C GLU A 170 -23.43 4.85 17.74
N GLY A 171 -22.70 5.69 18.48
CA GLY A 171 -21.26 5.79 18.37
C GLY A 171 -20.55 4.50 18.75
N SER A 172 -19.51 4.10 18.02
CA SER A 172 -18.80 2.85 18.35
C SER A 172 -17.35 2.84 17.90
N GLY A 173 -16.58 1.90 18.47
CA GLY A 173 -15.21 1.61 18.06
C GLY A 173 -14.13 2.50 18.67
N ALA A 174 -14.46 3.40 19.61
CA ALA A 174 -13.42 4.17 20.31
C ALA A 174 -12.58 3.26 21.22
N GLU A 175 -11.26 3.40 21.13
CA GLU A 175 -10.27 2.73 21.98
C GLU A 175 -9.24 3.76 22.46
N ALA A 176 -8.78 3.62 23.70
CA ALA A 176 -7.76 4.48 24.27
C ALA A 176 -6.94 3.75 25.33
N VAL A 177 -5.75 4.27 25.60
CA VAL A 177 -4.84 3.74 26.61
C VAL A 177 -4.51 4.85 27.60
N ALA A 178 -4.68 4.57 28.89
CA ALA A 178 -4.25 5.44 29.96
C ALA A 178 -2.75 5.29 30.22
N ILE A 179 -2.08 6.41 30.49
CA ILE A 179 -0.68 6.45 30.92
C ILE A 179 -0.66 6.93 32.37
N ILE A 180 0.10 6.24 33.21
CA ILE A 180 0.28 6.62 34.61
C ILE A 180 1.67 7.17 34.85
N ASN A 181 1.79 8.08 35.81
CA ASN A 181 3.06 8.39 36.42
C ASN A 181 3.30 7.40 37.55
N SER A 182 4.23 6.46 37.36
CA SER A 182 4.52 5.40 38.33
C SER A 182 5.11 5.90 39.65
N GLN A 183 5.63 7.13 39.70
CA GLN A 183 6.19 7.73 40.91
C GLN A 183 5.12 8.42 41.76
N THR A 184 4.08 8.99 41.15
CA THR A 184 3.01 9.70 41.87
C THR A 184 1.71 8.91 41.96
N GLY A 185 1.57 7.83 41.18
CA GLY A 185 0.39 6.96 41.18
C GLY A 185 -0.86 7.63 40.61
N VAL A 186 -0.70 8.60 39.71
CA VAL A 186 -1.78 9.33 39.04
C VAL A 186 -1.84 9.00 37.54
N VAL A 187 -3.03 9.03 36.95
CA VAL A 187 -3.20 9.00 35.49
C VAL A 187 -2.74 10.33 34.92
N SER A 188 -1.68 10.32 34.11
CA SER A 188 -1.05 11.53 33.55
C SER A 188 -1.64 11.96 32.22
N SER A 189 -2.03 10.99 31.37
CA SER A 189 -2.70 11.25 30.11
C SER A 189 -3.50 10.03 29.65
N ILE A 190 -4.45 10.26 28.74
CA ILE A 190 -5.17 9.19 28.06
C ILE A 190 -5.01 9.44 26.57
N VAL A 191 -4.46 8.45 25.87
CA VAL A 191 -4.15 8.53 24.44
C VAL A 191 -5.20 7.73 23.68
N VAL A 192 -5.91 8.39 22.77
CA VAL A 192 -6.85 7.74 21.86
C VAL A 192 -6.07 6.89 20.85
N THR A 193 -6.35 5.59 20.82
CA THR A 193 -5.74 4.65 19.86
C THR A 193 -6.65 4.37 18.67
N ASN A 194 -7.96 4.44 18.88
CA ASN A 194 -8.98 4.44 17.83
C ASN A 194 -10.03 5.50 18.17
N PRO A 195 -10.26 6.51 17.33
CA PRO A 195 -11.24 7.55 17.61
C PRO A 195 -12.70 7.07 17.58
N GLY A 196 -12.99 5.91 16.99
CA GLY A 196 -14.37 5.48 16.74
C GLY A 196 -15.13 6.46 15.84
N LEU A 197 -16.44 6.25 15.69
CA LEU A 197 -17.33 6.97 14.77
C LEU A 197 -18.73 7.12 15.35
N ASN A 198 -19.56 7.99 14.78
CA ASN A 198 -20.99 8.14 15.06
C ASN A 198 -21.35 8.65 16.45
N TYR A 199 -20.43 9.32 17.15
CA TYR A 199 -20.77 9.94 18.42
C TYR A 199 -21.54 11.23 18.16
N GLY A 200 -22.86 11.18 18.34
CA GLY A 200 -23.74 12.37 18.35
C GLY A 200 -23.57 13.19 19.62
N ALA A 201 -23.17 12.54 20.71
CA ALA A 201 -22.74 13.14 21.96
C ALA A 201 -21.45 12.49 22.48
N ALA A 202 -20.63 13.27 23.20
CA ALA A 202 -19.36 12.78 23.72
C ALA A 202 -19.57 11.59 24.68
N PRO A 203 -18.95 10.41 24.43
CA PRO A 203 -19.10 9.26 25.31
C PRO A 203 -18.44 9.50 26.67
N THR A 204 -18.95 8.82 27.70
CA THR A 204 -18.37 8.86 29.04
C THR A 204 -17.20 7.88 29.13
N VAL A 205 -16.07 8.33 29.67
CA VAL A 205 -14.90 7.48 29.90
C VAL A 205 -14.97 6.87 31.29
N VAL A 206 -14.90 5.55 31.35
CA VAL A 206 -14.84 4.78 32.59
C VAL A 206 -13.47 4.13 32.69
N LEU A 207 -12.72 4.51 33.74
CA LEU A 207 -11.40 3.97 34.06
C LEU A 207 -11.53 2.87 35.11
N THR A 208 -11.12 1.65 34.79
CA THR A 208 -11.22 0.49 35.68
C THR A 208 -9.88 -0.22 35.85
N GLY A 209 -9.66 -0.81 37.03
CA GLY A 209 -8.40 -1.49 37.34
C GLY A 209 -7.25 -0.53 37.70
N GLY A 210 -6.01 -0.99 37.56
CA GLY A 210 -4.81 -0.18 37.86
C GLY A 210 -4.47 0.01 39.33
N GLY A 211 -5.35 -0.41 40.26
CA GLY A 211 -5.15 -0.36 41.71
C GLY A 211 -5.43 1.01 42.37
N GLY A 212 -5.74 2.04 41.58
CA GLY A 212 -6.05 3.39 42.06
C GLY A 212 -7.54 3.74 42.03
N THR A 213 -7.89 4.95 42.47
CA THR A 213 -9.27 5.48 42.47
C THR A 213 -9.32 6.97 42.12
N GLY A 214 -10.51 7.46 41.75
CA GLY A 214 -10.79 8.91 41.62
C GLY A 214 -10.26 9.56 40.35
N ALA A 215 -9.88 8.79 39.33
CA ALA A 215 -9.53 9.37 38.04
C ALA A 215 -10.79 9.65 37.20
N THR A 216 -10.85 10.82 36.58
CA THR A 216 -11.95 11.23 35.69
C THR A 216 -11.39 11.74 34.38
N ALA A 217 -12.16 11.61 33.30
CA ALA A 217 -11.78 12.09 31.99
C ALA A 217 -12.98 12.58 31.17
N THR A 218 -12.72 13.56 30.31
CA THR A 218 -13.73 14.20 29.45
C THR A 218 -13.32 14.04 28.00
N VAL A 219 -14.26 13.61 27.16
CA VAL A 219 -14.06 13.43 25.71
C VAL A 219 -14.37 14.72 24.98
N THR A 220 -13.50 15.09 24.04
CA THR A 220 -13.80 16.06 23.00
C THR A 220 -13.99 15.32 21.69
N LEU A 221 -15.15 15.52 21.04
CA LEU A 221 -15.39 15.04 19.69
C LEU A 221 -14.78 16.00 18.66
N GLY A 222 -14.44 15.47 17.49
CA GLY A 222 -13.97 16.30 16.39
C GLY A 222 -13.57 15.52 15.15
N THR A 223 -12.90 16.21 14.24
CA THR A 223 -12.45 15.61 12.99
C THR A 223 -11.28 14.68 13.22
N VAL A 224 -11.44 13.42 12.81
CA VAL A 224 -10.45 12.37 12.99
C VAL A 224 -10.02 11.75 11.65
N ALA A 225 -8.97 10.93 11.67
CA ALA A 225 -8.50 10.18 10.52
C ALA A 225 -9.60 9.25 9.99
N ASN A 226 -9.60 8.97 8.68
CA ASN A 226 -10.53 8.00 8.13
C ASN A 226 -10.26 6.59 8.71
N PRO A 227 -11.26 5.96 9.34
CA PRO A 227 -11.08 4.71 10.10
C PRO A 227 -10.84 3.51 9.18
N VAL A 228 -11.43 3.49 7.98
CA VAL A 228 -11.21 2.44 6.96
C VAL A 228 -9.77 2.50 6.45
N ALA A 229 -9.23 3.69 6.20
CA ALA A 229 -7.83 3.88 5.82
C ALA A 229 -6.86 3.47 6.93
N VAL A 230 -7.17 3.76 8.19
CA VAL A 230 -6.40 3.27 9.36
C VAL A 230 -6.42 1.74 9.44
N ALA A 231 -7.59 1.13 9.27
CA ALA A 231 -7.73 -0.32 9.28
C ALA A 231 -7.01 -0.98 8.08
N LEU A 232 -7.00 -0.33 6.90
CA LEU A 232 -6.26 -0.79 5.71
C LEU A 232 -4.76 -0.82 5.99
N LYS A 233 -4.23 0.20 6.68
CA LYS A 233 -2.83 0.22 7.10
C LYS A 233 -2.47 -0.99 7.98
N ILE A 234 -3.31 -1.32 8.96
CA ILE A 234 -3.09 -2.48 9.85
C ILE A 234 -3.08 -3.77 9.03
N LEU A 235 -4.07 -3.94 8.15
CA LEU A 235 -4.19 -5.12 7.30
C LEU A 235 -3.02 -5.25 6.31
N ALA A 236 -2.62 -4.14 5.68
CA ALA A 236 -1.50 -4.09 4.74
C ALA A 236 -0.18 -4.50 5.38
N ASN A 237 0.09 -4.04 6.61
CA ASN A 237 1.26 -4.47 7.38
C ASN A 237 1.25 -5.98 7.65
N ARG A 238 0.07 -6.53 7.99
CA ARG A 238 -0.09 -7.96 8.28
C ARG A 238 0.08 -8.83 7.04
N LEU A 239 -0.43 -8.40 5.89
CA LEU A 239 -0.38 -9.15 4.64
C LEU A 239 0.90 -8.90 3.83
N ARG A 240 1.79 -8.00 4.28
CA ARG A 240 2.90 -7.45 3.48
C ARG A 240 2.39 -6.96 2.12
N ALA A 241 1.28 -6.23 2.15
CA ALA A 241 0.64 -5.62 0.99
C ALA A 241 0.85 -4.10 1.01
N CYS A 242 0.52 -3.45 -0.10
CA CYS A 242 0.33 -2.01 -0.17
C CYS A 242 -1.15 -1.69 -0.35
N PHE A 243 -1.57 -0.46 -0.04
CA PHE A 243 -2.96 -0.05 -0.12
C PHE A 243 -3.09 1.32 -0.77
N ILE A 244 -4.16 1.49 -1.54
CA ILE A 244 -4.47 2.72 -2.26
C ILE A 244 -5.74 3.29 -1.65
N VAL A 245 -5.69 4.58 -1.30
CA VAL A 245 -6.84 5.30 -0.76
C VAL A 245 -7.16 6.49 -1.63
N ASP A 246 -8.44 6.84 -1.66
CA ASP A 246 -8.92 8.08 -2.26
C ASP A 246 -8.81 9.24 -1.26
N GLY A 247 -8.38 10.40 -1.75
CA GLY A 247 -8.46 11.66 -1.03
C GLY A 247 -9.88 12.25 -0.99
N PRO A 248 -10.06 13.38 -0.31
CA PRO A 248 -11.39 13.96 -0.06
C PRO A 248 -12.08 14.53 -1.29
N ASN A 249 -11.39 14.69 -2.43
CA ASN A 249 -11.95 15.20 -3.69
C ASN A 249 -12.53 16.64 -3.60
N THR A 250 -12.14 17.41 -2.58
CA THR A 250 -12.65 18.77 -2.36
C THR A 250 -11.65 19.85 -2.77
N THR A 251 -10.57 20.00 -2.01
CA THR A 251 -9.50 20.97 -2.28
C THR A 251 -8.13 20.34 -2.04
N SER A 252 -7.10 20.88 -2.69
CA SER A 252 -5.73 20.41 -2.46
C SER A 252 -5.26 20.60 -1.02
N ALA A 253 -5.73 21.65 -0.34
CA ALA A 253 -5.47 21.83 1.10
C ALA A 253 -6.12 20.73 1.94
N ALA A 254 -7.34 20.33 1.63
CA ALA A 254 -8.03 19.22 2.31
C ALA A 254 -7.32 17.88 2.04
N ALA A 255 -6.83 17.65 0.83
CA ALA A 255 -6.06 16.44 0.50
C ALA A 255 -4.74 16.36 1.28
N VAL A 256 -4.02 17.48 1.43
CA VAL A 256 -2.81 17.54 2.27
C VAL A 256 -3.15 17.35 3.75
N ALA A 257 -4.25 17.95 4.23
CA ALA A 257 -4.71 17.75 5.60
C ALA A 257 -5.10 16.29 5.88
N TYR A 258 -5.74 15.61 4.92
CA TYR A 258 -6.03 14.18 4.98
C TYR A 258 -4.75 13.35 5.02
N ARG A 259 -3.76 13.64 4.17
CA ARG A 259 -2.46 12.95 4.17
C ARG A 259 -1.73 13.07 5.51
N ASN A 260 -1.88 14.18 6.23
CA ASN A 260 -1.21 14.39 7.51
C ASN A 260 -1.73 13.50 8.63
N ASP A 261 -2.89 12.88 8.46
CA ASP A 261 -3.42 11.91 9.43
C ASP A 261 -2.65 10.57 9.41
N PHE A 262 -1.82 10.34 8.37
CA PHE A 262 -1.21 9.03 8.12
C PHE A 262 0.32 9.09 8.09
N ALA A 263 0.92 8.03 8.63
CA ALA A 263 2.33 7.71 8.48
C ALA A 263 2.46 6.24 8.03
N SER A 264 2.81 6.01 6.77
CA SER A 264 3.00 4.67 6.20
C SER A 264 3.83 4.71 4.93
N ASP A 265 4.73 3.74 4.77
CA ASP A 265 5.48 3.49 3.54
C ASP A 265 4.71 2.63 2.51
N ARG A 266 3.53 2.11 2.88
CA ARG A 266 2.70 1.17 2.10
C ARG A 266 1.43 1.82 1.52
N MET A 267 1.30 3.13 1.60
CA MET A 267 0.07 3.87 1.30
C MET A 267 0.26 4.78 0.10
N LEU A 268 -0.59 4.65 -0.92
CA LEU A 268 -0.70 5.62 -2.00
C LEU A 268 -2.02 6.37 -1.86
N ILE A 269 -1.94 7.69 -1.70
CA ILE A 269 -3.11 8.56 -1.66
C ILE A 269 -3.33 9.13 -3.05
N VAL A 270 -4.54 8.98 -3.59
CA VAL A 270 -4.92 9.50 -4.91
C VAL A 270 -6.02 10.55 -4.76
N ASP A 271 -5.74 11.78 -5.15
CA ASP A 271 -6.71 12.88 -5.20
C ASP A 271 -6.54 13.67 -6.50
N PRO A 272 -7.60 13.95 -7.27
CA PRO A 272 -9.03 13.80 -6.96
C PRO A 272 -9.65 12.50 -7.51
N PHE A 273 -10.97 12.37 -7.34
CA PHE A 273 -11.78 11.35 -8.02
C PHE A 273 -11.75 11.53 -9.54
N VAL A 274 -12.22 10.54 -10.29
CA VAL A 274 -12.29 10.55 -11.76
C VAL A 274 -13.72 10.66 -12.26
N LYS A 275 -13.87 11.21 -13.46
CA LYS A 275 -15.15 11.22 -14.20
C LYS A 275 -15.12 10.07 -15.19
N VAL A 276 -16.18 9.29 -15.22
CA VAL A 276 -16.35 8.16 -16.14
C VAL A 276 -17.71 8.25 -16.82
N SER A 277 -17.84 7.61 -17.98
CA SER A 277 -19.14 7.43 -18.61
C SER A 277 -19.75 6.08 -18.19
N ARG A 278 -20.99 6.12 -17.69
CA ARG A 278 -21.85 4.97 -17.37
C ARG A 278 -23.20 5.20 -18.03
N ASP A 279 -23.59 4.30 -18.92
CA ASP A 279 -24.89 4.34 -19.62
C ASP A 279 -25.25 5.71 -20.23
N GLY A 280 -24.26 6.36 -20.84
CA GLY A 280 -24.41 7.67 -21.48
C GLY A 280 -24.41 8.87 -20.52
N THR A 281 -24.27 8.64 -19.21
CA THR A 281 -24.13 9.70 -18.20
C THR A 281 -22.70 9.80 -17.71
N ILE A 282 -22.27 11.00 -17.30
CA ILE A 282 -20.95 11.20 -16.68
C ILE A 282 -21.12 11.18 -15.17
N VAL A 283 -20.47 10.23 -14.51
CA VAL A 283 -20.50 10.06 -13.05
C VAL A 283 -19.11 10.25 -12.46
N SER A 284 -19.07 10.69 -11.19
CA SER A 284 -17.83 10.84 -10.42
C SER A 284 -17.59 9.54 -9.63
N GLU A 285 -16.43 8.93 -9.82
CA GLU A 285 -16.04 7.70 -9.14
C GLU A 285 -14.70 7.88 -8.39
N PRO A 286 -14.50 7.18 -7.26
CA PRO A 286 -13.21 7.08 -6.61
C PRO A 286 -12.12 6.55 -7.56
N ALA A 287 -10.91 7.07 -7.46
CA ALA A 287 -9.82 6.75 -8.37
C ALA A 287 -9.06 5.46 -8.00
N SER A 288 -9.10 5.05 -6.73
CA SER A 288 -8.31 3.96 -6.15
C SER A 288 -8.49 2.62 -6.88
N ALA A 289 -9.71 2.28 -7.30
CA ALA A 289 -9.99 1.07 -8.09
C ALA A 289 -9.23 1.07 -9.42
N ARG A 290 -9.28 2.18 -10.17
CA ARG A 290 -8.56 2.32 -11.45
C ARG A 290 -7.05 2.36 -11.23
N VAL A 291 -6.58 3.03 -10.17
CA VAL A 291 -5.14 3.08 -9.88
C VAL A 291 -4.61 1.70 -9.45
N ALA A 292 -5.41 0.88 -8.76
CA ALA A 292 -5.06 -0.51 -8.46
C ALA A 292 -4.96 -1.35 -9.74
N GLY A 293 -5.94 -1.23 -10.65
CA GLY A 293 -5.89 -1.89 -11.95
C GLY A 293 -4.69 -1.42 -12.80
N LEU A 294 -4.38 -0.13 -12.75
CA LEU A 294 -3.23 0.47 -13.43
C LEU A 294 -1.92 -0.09 -12.89
N GLN A 295 -1.78 -0.19 -11.57
CA GLN A 295 -0.59 -0.77 -10.96
C GLN A 295 -0.41 -2.24 -11.37
N ALA A 296 -1.49 -3.03 -11.34
CA ALA A 296 -1.45 -4.43 -11.76
C ALA A 296 -1.05 -4.56 -13.24
N ARG A 297 -1.49 -3.64 -14.11
CA ARG A 297 -1.04 -3.56 -15.51
C ARG A 297 0.46 -3.25 -15.60
N VAL A 298 0.94 -2.22 -14.90
CA VAL A 298 2.35 -1.81 -14.92
C VAL A 298 3.27 -2.94 -14.43
N ASP A 299 2.87 -3.67 -13.39
CA ASP A 299 3.62 -4.82 -12.91
C ASP A 299 3.80 -5.90 -13.97
N TYR A 300 2.76 -6.13 -14.77
CA TYR A 300 2.79 -7.12 -15.84
C TYR A 300 3.60 -6.64 -17.05
N ASP A 301 3.39 -5.39 -17.48
CA ASP A 301 3.99 -4.84 -18.70
C ASP A 301 5.47 -4.45 -18.51
N GLU A 302 5.83 -3.91 -17.33
CA GLU A 302 7.16 -3.33 -17.06
C GLU A 302 7.90 -3.99 -15.88
N GLY A 303 7.16 -4.57 -14.94
CA GLY A 303 7.71 -5.25 -13.77
C GLY A 303 7.36 -4.56 -12.44
N PHE A 304 7.37 -5.34 -11.35
CA PHE A 304 6.92 -4.92 -10.03
C PHE A 304 7.70 -3.74 -9.40
N TRP A 305 8.87 -3.40 -9.95
CA TRP A 305 9.73 -2.29 -9.49
C TRP A 305 9.41 -0.96 -10.17
N TYR A 306 8.47 -0.94 -11.12
CA TYR A 306 8.02 0.29 -11.78
C TYR A 306 6.92 0.99 -10.97
N SER A 307 6.98 2.32 -11.03
CA SER A 307 5.93 3.19 -10.47
C SER A 307 4.77 3.29 -11.44
N PRO A 308 3.50 3.33 -10.95
CA PRO A 308 2.35 3.57 -11.82
C PRO A 308 2.26 5.04 -12.27
N SER A 309 3.10 5.92 -11.71
CA SER A 309 3.20 7.33 -12.11
C SER A 309 3.63 7.47 -13.57
N ASN A 310 3.17 8.52 -14.25
CA ASN A 310 3.36 8.82 -15.67
C ASN A 310 2.75 7.80 -16.66
N HIS A 311 1.85 6.94 -16.19
CA HIS A 311 1.06 6.03 -17.03
C HIS A 311 -0.36 6.54 -17.22
N VAL A 312 -0.94 6.26 -18.39
CA VAL A 312 -2.32 6.65 -18.72
C VAL A 312 -3.32 5.85 -17.88
N VAL A 313 -4.26 6.54 -17.25
CA VAL A 313 -5.40 5.92 -16.58
C VAL A 313 -6.51 5.72 -17.61
N GLU A 314 -6.86 4.47 -17.89
CA GLU A 314 -7.86 4.13 -18.90
C GLU A 314 -9.29 4.29 -18.40
N GLY A 315 -10.25 4.40 -19.33
CA GLY A 315 -11.68 4.39 -19.03
C GLY A 315 -12.20 5.61 -18.26
N ILE A 316 -11.45 6.72 -18.26
CA ILE A 316 -11.87 8.00 -17.67
C ILE A 316 -12.04 9.06 -18.76
N VAL A 317 -13.02 9.95 -18.55
CA VAL A 317 -13.29 11.10 -19.44
C VAL A 317 -12.78 12.43 -18.85
N GLY A 318 -12.37 12.40 -17.59
CA GLY A 318 -11.82 13.57 -16.89
C GLY A 318 -11.51 13.28 -15.44
N THR A 319 -11.01 14.29 -14.75
CA THR A 319 -10.96 14.32 -13.29
C THR A 319 -12.19 15.02 -12.73
N SER A 320 -12.61 14.64 -11.52
CA SER A 320 -13.75 15.26 -10.84
C SER A 320 -13.46 16.72 -10.51
N ARG A 321 -12.25 16.98 -10.04
CA ARG A 321 -11.65 18.30 -9.86
C ARG A 321 -10.51 18.48 -10.86
N VAL A 322 -10.48 19.60 -11.57
CA VAL A 322 -9.35 19.90 -12.47
C VAL A 322 -8.14 20.20 -11.58
N VAL A 323 -7.02 19.56 -11.87
CA VAL A 323 -5.74 19.81 -11.20
C VAL A 323 -4.82 20.54 -12.14
N GLU A 324 -4.34 21.70 -11.71
CA GLU A 324 -3.35 22.44 -12.47
C GLU A 324 -2.04 21.66 -12.56
N HIS A 325 -1.56 21.46 -13.78
CA HIS A 325 -0.35 20.69 -14.04
C HIS A 325 0.62 21.44 -14.93
N SER A 326 1.87 21.50 -14.49
CA SER A 326 2.99 22.01 -15.24
C SER A 326 4.24 21.17 -14.95
N LEU A 327 5.02 20.93 -16.00
CA LEU A 327 6.29 20.19 -15.91
C LEU A 327 7.45 21.07 -15.43
N ASN A 328 7.34 22.39 -15.57
CA ASN A 328 8.43 23.33 -15.27
C ASN A 328 8.05 24.39 -14.22
N ASP A 329 6.79 24.47 -13.81
CA ASP A 329 6.35 25.37 -12.74
C ASP A 329 6.21 24.60 -11.41
N PRO A 330 7.11 24.84 -10.43
CA PRO A 330 7.04 24.20 -9.13
C PRO A 330 5.87 24.66 -8.26
N SER A 331 5.19 25.75 -8.63
CA SER A 331 4.01 26.27 -7.92
C SER A 331 2.70 25.64 -8.38
N ALA A 332 2.70 24.89 -9.48
CA ALA A 332 1.52 24.21 -9.98
C ALA A 332 0.93 23.26 -8.94
N GLU A 333 -0.39 23.16 -8.92
CA GLU A 333 -1.14 22.38 -7.94
C GLU A 333 -0.69 20.90 -7.88
N SER A 334 -0.44 20.29 -9.03
CA SER A 334 0.08 18.92 -9.10
C SER A 334 1.43 18.74 -8.39
N GLN A 335 2.28 19.76 -8.36
CA GLN A 335 3.57 19.73 -7.67
C GLN A 335 3.39 19.92 -6.17
N TYR A 336 2.46 20.81 -5.77
CA TYR A 336 2.09 20.99 -4.37
C TYR A 336 1.56 19.69 -3.74
N LEU A 337 0.64 19.00 -4.43
CA LEU A 337 0.10 17.71 -3.97
C LEU A 337 1.22 16.65 -3.86
N ASN A 338 2.05 16.52 -4.89
CA ASN A 338 3.11 15.51 -4.93
C ASN A 338 4.19 15.71 -3.87
N LYS A 339 4.62 16.96 -3.65
CA LYS A 339 5.56 17.30 -2.57
C LYS A 339 5.04 16.86 -1.21
N ASN A 340 3.72 16.87 -1.02
CA ASN A 340 3.05 16.43 0.20
C ASN A 340 2.63 14.95 0.17
N ALA A 341 3.16 14.13 -0.75
CA ALA A 341 2.85 12.70 -0.89
C ALA A 341 1.37 12.40 -1.17
N VAL A 342 0.73 13.24 -1.99
CA VAL A 342 -0.58 12.97 -2.59
C VAL A 342 -0.38 12.84 -4.10
N ALA A 343 -0.60 11.63 -4.63
CA ALA A 343 -0.60 11.41 -6.06
C ALA A 343 -1.89 11.99 -6.66
N THR A 344 -1.80 12.46 -7.90
CA THR A 344 -2.92 13.08 -8.60
C THR A 344 -3.07 12.56 -10.01
N ILE A 345 -4.13 12.96 -10.71
CA ILE A 345 -4.35 12.59 -12.11
C ILE A 345 -4.33 13.87 -12.92
N VAL A 346 -3.41 13.97 -13.87
CA VAL A 346 -3.17 15.17 -14.66
C VAL A 346 -3.46 14.92 -16.13
N ARG A 347 -3.92 15.95 -16.83
CA ARG A 347 -3.98 15.92 -18.28
C ARG A 347 -2.56 16.10 -18.83
N SER A 348 -2.03 15.07 -19.50
CA SER A 348 -0.68 15.14 -20.02
C SER A 348 -0.62 15.95 -21.33
N PRO A 349 0.42 16.78 -21.54
CA PRO A 349 0.66 17.40 -22.85
C PRO A 349 0.83 16.38 -23.98
N SER A 350 1.31 15.17 -23.66
CA SER A 350 1.43 14.04 -24.60
C SER A 350 0.10 13.35 -24.92
N GLY A 351 -1.02 13.80 -24.33
CA GLY A 351 -2.34 13.21 -24.49
C GLY A 351 -2.75 12.31 -23.32
N GLY A 352 -4.07 12.14 -23.15
CA GLY A 352 -4.67 11.33 -22.09
C GLY A 352 -4.57 11.94 -20.68
N PHE A 353 -5.10 11.18 -19.73
CA PHE A 353 -4.98 11.47 -18.30
C PHE A 353 -3.99 10.49 -17.69
N LYS A 354 -3.00 11.00 -16.96
CA LYS A 354 -1.95 10.18 -16.36
C LYS A 354 -1.97 10.29 -14.85
N LEU A 355 -1.69 9.17 -14.17
CA LEU A 355 -1.35 9.24 -12.75
C LEU A 355 -0.03 10.01 -12.61
N TRP A 356 0.05 10.90 -11.63
CA TRP A 356 1.18 11.77 -11.38
C TRP A 356 1.49 11.77 -9.90
N GLY A 357 2.47 10.96 -9.51
CA GLY A 357 2.92 10.84 -8.13
C GLY A 357 3.31 9.42 -7.74
N SER A 358 4.42 9.31 -7.04
CA SER A 358 4.96 8.03 -6.55
C SER A 358 5.40 8.08 -5.08
N ARG A 359 5.17 9.20 -4.39
CA ARG A 359 5.54 9.37 -2.99
C ARG A 359 4.49 8.77 -2.07
N VAL A 360 4.95 8.19 -0.97
CA VAL A 360 4.11 7.65 0.11
C VAL A 360 4.26 8.49 1.37
N PRO A 361 3.28 8.50 2.30
CA PRO A 361 3.33 9.30 3.52
C PRO A 361 4.27 8.68 4.58
N SER A 362 5.53 8.43 4.23
CA SER A 362 6.57 7.93 5.13
C SER A 362 7.30 9.08 5.82
N GLY A 363 7.65 8.90 7.11
CA GLY A 363 8.55 9.78 7.84
C GLY A 363 10.04 9.44 7.66
N ASP A 364 10.33 8.31 7.01
CA ASP A 364 11.68 7.81 6.75
C ASP A 364 12.07 8.11 5.30
N SER A 365 13.18 8.82 5.11
CA SER A 365 13.68 9.25 3.79
C SER A 365 14.13 8.08 2.90
N LEU A 366 14.41 6.91 3.48
CA LEU A 366 14.73 5.71 2.72
C LEU A 366 13.47 5.01 2.17
N LYS A 367 12.28 5.38 2.67
CA LYS A 367 11.01 4.72 2.36
C LYS A 367 10.02 5.69 1.72
N LEU A 368 10.51 6.52 0.80
CA LEU A 368 9.71 7.59 0.19
C LEU A 368 8.91 7.16 -1.03
N PHE A 369 9.34 6.10 -1.73
CA PHE A 369 8.78 5.74 -3.02
C PHE A 369 7.93 4.46 -2.96
N TRP A 370 6.72 4.57 -3.50
CA TRP A 370 5.75 3.50 -3.66
C TRP A 370 6.35 2.27 -4.36
N SER A 371 7.02 2.47 -5.50
CA SER A 371 7.62 1.38 -6.28
C SER A 371 8.73 0.65 -5.54
N VAL A 372 9.55 1.38 -4.77
CA VAL A 372 10.66 0.78 -3.98
C VAL A 372 10.11 -0.11 -2.87
N ARG A 373 9.10 0.35 -2.12
CA ARG A 373 8.44 -0.48 -1.09
C ARG A 373 7.87 -1.77 -1.69
N ARG A 374 7.18 -1.66 -2.82
CA ARG A 374 6.59 -2.82 -3.53
C ARG A 374 7.65 -3.77 -4.05
N ALA A 375 8.75 -3.25 -4.59
CA ALA A 375 9.88 -4.06 -5.03
C ALA A 375 10.49 -4.86 -3.89
N HIS A 376 10.79 -4.20 -2.77
CA HIS A 376 11.33 -4.87 -1.60
C HIS A 376 10.38 -5.95 -1.06
N ASP A 377 9.07 -5.68 -0.95
CA ASP A 377 8.11 -6.69 -0.48
C ASP A 377 8.03 -7.90 -1.40
N THR A 378 8.07 -7.66 -2.72
CA THR A 378 8.03 -8.71 -3.73
C THR A 378 9.27 -9.59 -3.63
N ILE A 379 10.46 -9.00 -3.55
CA ILE A 379 11.73 -9.72 -3.42
C ILE A 379 11.76 -10.56 -2.15
N ILE A 380 11.44 -9.95 -1.00
CA ILE A 380 11.48 -10.62 0.31
C ILE A 380 10.54 -11.83 0.30
N GLU A 381 9.30 -11.65 -0.14
CA GLU A 381 8.31 -12.72 -0.07
C GLU A 381 8.55 -13.82 -1.11
N SER A 382 9.09 -13.47 -2.29
CA SER A 382 9.48 -14.46 -3.29
C SER A 382 10.61 -15.35 -2.77
N ILE A 383 11.59 -14.78 -2.07
CA ILE A 383 12.64 -15.53 -1.39
C ILE A 383 12.03 -16.40 -0.30
N GLU A 384 11.20 -15.86 0.60
CA GLU A 384 10.54 -16.63 1.67
C GLU A 384 9.79 -17.85 1.10
N ARG A 385 8.99 -17.66 0.04
CA ARG A 385 8.21 -18.73 -0.61
C ARG A 385 9.11 -19.80 -1.25
N ALA A 386 10.18 -19.40 -1.94
CA ALA A 386 11.09 -20.36 -2.58
C ALA A 386 11.85 -21.25 -1.58
N HIS A 387 11.91 -20.84 -0.31
CA HIS A 387 12.65 -21.56 0.72
C HIS A 387 11.80 -22.54 1.54
N GLU A 388 10.48 -22.61 1.31
CA GLU A 388 9.60 -23.58 1.95
C GLU A 388 10.13 -25.03 1.92
N PRO A 389 10.70 -25.54 0.79
CA PRO A 389 11.23 -26.91 0.75
C PRO A 389 12.50 -27.13 1.58
N PHE A 390 13.15 -26.10 2.13
CA PHE A 390 14.30 -26.25 3.02
C PHE A 390 13.91 -26.35 4.50
N ILE A 391 12.65 -26.03 4.84
CA ILE A 391 12.12 -26.18 6.19
C ILE A 391 12.21 -27.67 6.61
N ASP A 392 12.55 -27.90 7.87
CA ASP A 392 12.72 -29.23 8.49
C ASP A 392 13.85 -30.12 7.92
N LYS A 393 14.64 -29.62 6.96
CA LYS A 393 15.84 -30.33 6.52
C LYS A 393 16.92 -30.29 7.61
N PRO A 394 17.66 -31.41 7.84
CA PRO A 394 18.72 -31.43 8.83
C PRO A 394 19.86 -30.48 8.42
N PHE A 395 20.50 -29.86 9.41
CA PHE A 395 21.66 -29.00 9.15
C PHE A 395 22.76 -29.79 8.43
N GLY A 396 23.20 -29.25 7.29
CA GLY A 396 24.29 -29.80 6.50
C GLY A 396 24.87 -28.73 5.61
N VAL A 397 26.19 -28.75 5.39
CA VAL A 397 26.90 -27.73 4.62
C VAL A 397 26.29 -27.56 3.22
N GLN A 398 25.90 -28.67 2.57
CA GLN A 398 25.28 -28.61 1.25
C GLN A 398 23.96 -27.85 1.25
N ILE A 399 23.10 -28.05 2.25
CA ILE A 399 21.81 -27.33 2.34
C ILE A 399 22.06 -25.83 2.54
N LEU A 400 23.06 -25.46 3.34
CA LEU A 400 23.43 -24.05 3.54
C LEU A 400 23.92 -23.40 2.24
N LEU A 401 24.72 -24.14 1.45
CA LEU A 401 25.16 -23.69 0.13
C LEU A 401 23.99 -23.59 -0.85
N ASP A 402 23.10 -24.58 -0.89
CA ASP A 402 21.91 -24.58 -1.77
C ASP A 402 21.01 -23.38 -1.48
N ILE A 403 20.82 -23.03 -0.21
CA ILE A 403 20.07 -21.83 0.21
C ILE A 403 20.78 -20.56 -0.29
N ALA A 404 22.08 -20.44 -0.05
CA ALA A 404 22.85 -19.27 -0.48
C ALA A 404 22.88 -19.13 -2.01
N GLU A 405 22.99 -20.24 -2.74
CA GLU A 405 22.95 -20.26 -4.20
C GLU A 405 21.57 -19.91 -4.75
N THR A 406 20.49 -20.40 -4.12
CA THR A 406 19.10 -20.05 -4.45
C THR A 406 18.88 -18.54 -4.38
N VAL A 407 19.28 -17.90 -3.26
CA VAL A 407 19.17 -16.45 -3.10
C VAL A 407 20.05 -15.70 -4.10
N ASN A 408 21.33 -16.05 -4.22
CA ASN A 408 22.24 -15.37 -5.15
C ASN A 408 21.79 -15.50 -6.62
N ALA A 409 21.25 -16.64 -7.03
CA ALA A 409 20.72 -16.83 -8.37
C ALA A 409 19.53 -15.89 -8.66
N ALA A 410 18.62 -15.76 -7.69
CA ALA A 410 17.49 -14.84 -7.78
C ALA A 410 17.96 -13.38 -7.89
N LEU A 411 18.88 -12.96 -7.02
CA LEU A 411 19.39 -11.59 -7.00
C LEU A 411 20.15 -11.25 -8.29
N ARG A 412 20.92 -12.19 -8.87
CA ARG A 412 21.56 -11.99 -10.18
C ARG A 412 20.53 -11.84 -11.30
N ARG A 413 19.48 -12.66 -11.31
CA ARG A 413 18.40 -12.56 -12.30
C ARG A 413 17.68 -11.21 -12.20
N TRP A 414 17.29 -10.80 -11.00
CA TRP A 414 16.62 -9.52 -10.78
C TRP A 414 17.49 -8.32 -11.12
N LYS A 415 18.80 -8.39 -10.84
CA LYS A 415 19.76 -7.38 -11.30
C LYS A 415 19.79 -7.29 -12.82
N ALA A 416 19.81 -8.43 -13.53
CA ALA A 416 19.82 -8.46 -14.99
C ALA A 416 18.53 -7.89 -15.61
N LEU A 417 17.40 -8.03 -14.91
CA LEU A 417 16.12 -7.42 -15.30
C LEU A 417 16.00 -5.93 -14.93
N GLY A 418 16.91 -5.39 -14.12
CA GLY A 418 16.83 -4.03 -13.57
C GLY A 418 15.93 -3.90 -12.34
N ALA A 419 15.40 -5.00 -11.80
CA ALA A 419 14.55 -5.02 -10.61
C ALA A 419 15.31 -4.70 -9.32
N THR A 420 16.63 -4.94 -9.32
CA THR A 420 17.54 -4.53 -8.24
C THR A 420 18.80 -3.88 -8.80
N LEU A 421 19.39 -2.95 -8.07
CA LEU A 421 20.69 -2.34 -8.38
C LEU A 421 21.86 -3.29 -8.03
N GLY A 422 21.61 -4.21 -7.11
CA GLY A 422 22.56 -5.19 -6.62
C GLY A 422 21.92 -6.09 -5.57
N GLY A 423 22.70 -7.05 -5.10
CA GLY A 423 22.30 -7.94 -4.02
C GLY A 423 23.31 -9.07 -3.81
N LYS A 424 23.52 -9.45 -2.57
CA LYS A 424 24.34 -10.59 -2.14
C LYS A 424 23.75 -11.20 -0.87
N VAL A 425 23.93 -12.50 -0.70
CA VAL A 425 23.64 -13.22 0.55
C VAL A 425 24.93 -13.53 1.31
N TRP A 426 24.86 -13.52 2.64
CA TRP A 426 25.94 -13.91 3.53
C TRP A 426 25.37 -14.52 4.83
N LEU A 427 26.23 -15.21 5.58
CA LEU A 427 25.93 -15.67 6.93
C LEU A 427 26.69 -14.80 7.93
N ASP A 428 25.96 -14.19 8.87
CA ASP A 428 26.58 -13.47 9.97
C ASP A 428 27.08 -14.46 11.03
N ARG A 429 28.39 -14.42 11.33
CA ARG A 429 29.03 -15.32 12.30
C ARG A 429 28.64 -15.04 13.76
N GLY A 430 28.21 -13.82 14.06
CA GLY A 430 27.71 -13.46 15.39
C GLY A 430 26.31 -13.99 15.65
N LEU A 431 25.48 -14.08 14.61
CA LEU A 431 24.13 -14.65 14.70
C LEU A 431 24.11 -16.18 14.56
N ASN A 432 25.00 -16.74 13.74
CA ASN A 432 25.09 -18.17 13.49
C ASN A 432 26.17 -18.83 14.36
N THR A 433 25.83 -19.05 15.63
CA THR A 433 26.67 -19.71 16.62
C THR A 433 26.34 -21.21 16.75
N PRO A 434 27.23 -22.02 17.38
CA PRO A 434 26.90 -23.42 17.68
C PRO A 434 25.60 -23.59 18.50
N LEU A 435 25.33 -22.67 19.43
CA LEU A 435 24.13 -22.70 20.27
C LEU A 435 22.85 -22.42 19.46
N THR A 436 22.88 -21.43 18.57
CA THR A 436 21.73 -21.12 17.71
C THR A 436 21.45 -22.25 16.74
N TRP A 437 22.49 -22.88 16.17
CA TRP A 437 22.31 -24.03 15.27
C TRP A 437 21.84 -25.28 16.00
N ALA A 438 22.35 -25.55 17.21
CA ALA A 438 21.85 -26.63 18.05
C ALA A 438 20.38 -26.43 18.45
N ALA A 439 19.93 -25.17 18.55
CA ALA A 439 18.53 -24.82 18.75
C ALA A 439 17.66 -24.87 17.47
N GLY A 440 18.24 -25.24 16.32
CA GLY A 440 17.53 -25.32 15.04
C GLY A 440 17.37 -23.98 14.31
N HIS A 441 18.03 -22.91 14.77
CA HIS A 441 17.90 -21.57 14.19
C HIS A 441 19.05 -21.25 13.24
N ILE A 442 18.72 -20.70 12.07
CA ILE A 442 19.69 -20.18 11.11
C ILE A 442 19.33 -18.74 10.74
N TYR A 443 20.34 -17.87 10.64
CA TYR A 443 20.19 -16.50 10.20
C TYR A 443 20.86 -16.29 8.85
N ILE A 444 20.07 -16.09 7.81
CA ILE A 444 20.55 -15.79 6.46
C ILE A 444 20.35 -14.30 6.21
N SER A 445 21.44 -13.58 5.96
CA SER A 445 21.42 -12.15 5.70
C SER A 445 21.59 -11.90 4.21
N TYR A 446 20.82 -10.97 3.66
CA TYR A 446 20.97 -10.56 2.27
C TYR A 446 20.62 -9.08 2.10
N ASP A 447 21.18 -8.47 1.06
CA ASP A 447 20.81 -7.14 0.59
C ASP A 447 20.19 -7.23 -0.81
N ALA A 448 19.27 -6.32 -1.09
CA ALA A 448 18.61 -6.17 -2.39
C ALA A 448 17.99 -4.77 -2.45
N GLU A 449 18.53 -3.89 -3.29
CA GLU A 449 18.04 -2.52 -3.40
C GLU A 449 17.27 -2.32 -4.71
N GLY A 450 15.98 -1.97 -4.59
CA GLY A 450 15.14 -1.62 -5.73
C GLY A 450 15.49 -0.23 -6.27
N PRO A 451 15.42 0.00 -7.59
CA PRO A 451 15.73 1.31 -8.16
C PRO A 451 14.67 2.36 -7.77
N ALA A 452 15.12 3.51 -7.27
CA ALA A 452 14.23 4.65 -7.06
C ALA A 452 13.78 5.26 -8.40
N PRO A 453 12.52 5.71 -8.52
CA PRO A 453 12.05 6.38 -9.72
C PRO A 453 12.75 7.74 -9.90
N MET A 454 13.03 8.11 -11.14
CA MET A 454 13.57 9.43 -11.50
C MET A 454 12.48 10.50 -11.38
N GLU A 455 12.21 10.97 -10.16
CA GLU A 455 11.15 11.93 -9.89
C GLU A 455 11.44 13.34 -10.45
N HIS A 456 12.70 13.74 -10.56
CA HIS A 456 13.10 15.07 -11.04
C HIS A 456 14.36 14.99 -11.89
N ILE A 457 14.29 15.51 -13.12
CA ILE A 457 15.41 15.57 -14.06
C ILE A 457 15.78 17.04 -14.30
N THR A 458 17.01 17.41 -13.93
CA THR A 458 17.55 18.77 -14.14
C THR A 458 18.53 18.76 -15.31
N PHE A 459 18.21 19.50 -16.38
CA PHE A 459 19.15 19.77 -17.46
C PHE A 459 19.98 21.02 -17.13
N VAL A 460 21.31 20.90 -17.17
CA VAL A 460 22.24 22.01 -16.96
C VAL A 460 22.81 22.46 -18.31
N PHE A 461 22.36 23.60 -18.81
CA PHE A 461 22.85 24.18 -20.07
C PHE A 461 24.13 24.99 -19.83
N ASN A 462 25.25 24.50 -20.37
CA ASN A 462 26.54 25.19 -20.31
C ASN A 462 26.80 25.93 -21.62
N ARG A 463 26.93 27.25 -21.56
CA ARG A 463 27.36 28.05 -22.71
C ARG A 463 28.84 27.76 -22.97
N ASN A 464 29.16 27.30 -24.17
CA ASN A 464 30.54 27.11 -24.61
C ASN A 464 30.91 28.21 -25.61
N THR A 465 31.74 29.18 -25.18
CA THR A 465 32.24 30.25 -26.04
C THR A 465 33.40 29.80 -26.93
N GLY A 466 33.99 28.63 -26.70
CA GLY A 466 35.02 28.05 -27.57
C GLY A 466 34.52 27.77 -28.99
N TYR A 467 33.22 27.58 -29.20
CA TYR A 467 32.64 27.48 -30.54
C TYR A 467 32.81 28.77 -31.36
N TYR A 468 33.06 29.92 -30.73
CA TYR A 468 33.40 31.14 -31.46
C TYR A 468 34.84 31.10 -32.00
N GLU A 469 35.74 30.30 -31.44
CA GLU A 469 37.10 30.11 -31.97
C GLU A 469 37.04 29.33 -33.28
N GLU A 470 36.31 28.22 -33.30
CA GLU A 470 36.04 27.44 -34.53
C GLU A 470 35.36 28.30 -35.61
N LEU A 471 34.32 29.06 -35.22
CA LEU A 471 33.66 29.99 -36.13
C LEU A 471 34.61 31.07 -36.66
N ALA A 472 35.48 31.60 -35.81
CA ALA A 472 36.47 32.60 -36.22
C ALA A 472 37.49 32.00 -37.19
N GLU A 473 38.00 30.80 -36.95
CA GLU A 473 38.91 30.10 -37.86
C GLU A 473 38.26 29.82 -39.22
N ASP A 474 37.03 29.32 -39.22
CA ASP A 474 36.27 29.05 -40.46
C ASP A 474 35.99 30.33 -41.24
N ALA A 475 35.58 31.40 -40.55
CA ALA A 475 35.37 32.71 -41.16
C ALA A 475 36.68 33.26 -41.76
N LEU A 476 37.81 33.15 -41.04
CA LEU A 476 39.12 33.58 -41.52
C LEU A 476 39.54 32.81 -42.78
N ARG A 477 39.39 31.48 -42.79
CA ARG A 477 39.67 30.62 -43.95
C ARG A 477 38.86 31.02 -45.18
N GLU A 478 37.56 31.18 -45.01
CA GLU A 478 36.66 31.50 -46.14
C GLU A 478 36.88 32.91 -46.68
N ILE A 479 37.12 33.90 -45.81
CA ILE A 479 37.44 35.28 -46.23
C ILE A 479 38.76 35.32 -47.00
N ALA A 480 39.77 34.56 -46.59
CA ALA A 480 41.02 34.48 -47.33
C ALA A 480 40.85 33.83 -48.71
N ARG A 481 40.05 32.74 -48.78
CA ARG A 481 39.65 32.12 -50.06
C ARG A 481 39.00 33.13 -51.00
N LEU A 482 38.05 33.94 -50.49
CA LEU A 482 37.36 34.98 -51.28
C LEU A 482 38.29 36.11 -51.73
N SER A 483 39.30 36.45 -50.93
CA SER A 483 40.25 37.54 -51.24
C SER A 483 41.46 37.11 -52.09
N GLY A 484 41.55 35.83 -52.49
CA GLY A 484 42.65 35.31 -53.30
C GLY A 484 43.99 35.26 -52.55
N ARG A 485 43.99 35.49 -51.23
CA ARG A 485 45.15 35.28 -50.36
C ARG A 485 45.17 33.81 -49.96
N VAL A 486 46.18 33.08 -50.40
CA VAL A 486 46.49 31.76 -49.83
C VAL A 486 46.88 32.02 -48.36
N ILE A 487 46.15 31.44 -47.40
CA ILE A 487 46.57 31.38 -45.99
C ILE A 487 47.64 30.31 -45.85
#